data_AF-A0A2M9IKX5-F1
#
_entry.id   AF-A0A2M9IKX5-F1
#
_cell.length_a   1.000
_cell.length_b   1.000
_cell.length_c   1.000
_cell.angle_alpha   90.00
_cell.angle_beta   90.00
_cell.angle_gamma   90.00
#
_symmetry.space_group_name_H-M   'P 1'
#
loop_
_entity.id
_entity.type
_entity.pdbx_description
1 polymer ?
#
loop_
_entity_poly.entity_id
_entity_poly.type
_entity_poly.pdbx_seq_one_letter_code
_entity_poly.pdbx_strand_id
1 'polypeptide(L)'
;MGWLTFGYFVSYIPYAMLVKALASGVTPLSPQPISGYEMLPASVLGQIAAMMAFLGVSGRWRHMRRSGIGGRRIPTAGRETLAAGFFTSLIIGATTMNYTFAGVSILFMLLMMRGGVLILSPLIDRAGNRPVMKHSWLALFLSVVAVSVALGDVNSYHLTPTAVLSVLIYLVGYLGRFKIMGRVAKNGIVATDRRFFVEEHVAAPVWLAVLLGAGALAGQPQLGAGFTTFLGTPAALGAAGIGVVYEVLFVFASMIYLDRREYTWGVPAWAFASLMSGLVASFSLAWLAGLPPPGSSQLIALVFGVGAAAALSCPSAVLWWRTRGTGAAYRVLFVCGGNTCRSPMAEVIAWAEAAEAGIAHAFRFSSAGLATPMPARAMAPGARSALAELGLRRVPGRGNPRRHRARSVTLELCRVSSVIYCMTRAHRDRVIAMAPEAEERTLRLDPNHDIPDPEGQPPEAYRRCAEHIQRSVRGRLCELAESSGACGTTPGQG
;
A
#
# COMPACT_ATOMS: atom_id res chain seq x y z
N MET A 1 -6.39 6.79 0.23
CA MET A 1 -5.26 6.60 1.17
C MET A 1 -5.49 7.19 2.56
N GLY A 2 -5.78 8.48 2.71
CA GLY A 2 -6.00 9.09 4.03
C GLY A 2 -7.02 8.35 4.92
N TRP A 3 -8.14 7.89 4.35
CA TRP A 3 -9.13 7.08 5.06
C TRP A 3 -8.57 5.73 5.58
N LEU A 4 -7.74 5.04 4.80
CA LEU A 4 -7.14 3.77 5.22
C LEU A 4 -6.14 3.97 6.35
N THR A 5 -5.32 5.02 6.25
CA THR A 5 -4.37 5.40 7.30
C THR A 5 -5.08 5.81 8.59
N PHE A 6 -6.19 6.55 8.48
CA PHE A 6 -7.03 6.91 9.62
C PHE A 6 -7.71 5.69 10.24
N GLY A 7 -8.28 4.79 9.41
CA GLY A 7 -8.86 3.53 9.89
C GLY A 7 -7.83 2.65 10.61
N TYR A 8 -6.61 2.58 10.08
CA TYR A 8 -5.50 1.91 10.74
C TYR A 8 -5.14 2.57 12.08
N PHE A 9 -5.05 3.90 12.14
CA PHE A 9 -4.81 4.64 13.37
C PHE A 9 -5.86 4.34 14.45
N VAL A 10 -7.15 4.48 14.11
CA VAL A 10 -8.25 4.26 15.06
C VAL A 10 -8.32 2.82 15.55
N SER A 11 -8.07 1.84 14.67
CA SER A 11 -8.11 0.41 15.06
C SER A 11 -6.88 -0.03 15.86
N TYR A 12 -5.73 0.63 15.69
CA TYR A 12 -4.50 0.26 16.39
C TYR A 12 -4.52 0.64 17.88
N ILE A 13 -5.18 1.76 18.23
CA ILE A 13 -5.31 2.24 19.61
C ILE A 13 -5.92 1.17 20.55
N PRO A 14 -7.15 0.67 20.32
CA PRO A 14 -7.75 -0.33 21.20
C PRO A 14 -6.95 -1.64 21.21
N TYR A 15 -6.30 -2.02 20.11
CA TYR A 15 -5.43 -3.19 20.08
C TYR A 15 -4.25 -3.03 21.04
N ALA A 16 -3.47 -1.96 20.90
CA ALA A 16 -2.29 -1.73 21.74
C ALA A 16 -2.68 -1.56 23.23
N MET A 17 -3.78 -0.86 23.49
CA MET A 17 -4.30 -0.69 24.85
C MET A 17 -4.69 -2.02 25.48
N LEU A 18 -5.46 -2.86 24.78
CA LEU A 18 -5.96 -4.12 25.32
C LEU A 18 -4.84 -5.12 25.61
N VAL A 19 -3.87 -5.25 24.69
CA VAL A 19 -2.69 -6.09 24.89
C VAL A 19 -1.93 -5.64 26.14
N LYS A 20 -1.63 -4.35 26.24
CA LYS A 20 -0.82 -3.84 27.35
C LYS A 20 -1.56 -3.90 28.69
N ALA A 21 -2.86 -3.63 28.68
CA ALA A 21 -3.69 -3.68 29.88
C ALA A 21 -3.74 -5.09 30.48
N LEU A 22 -3.96 -6.12 29.65
CA LEU A 22 -3.94 -7.53 30.08
C LEU A 22 -2.55 -7.96 30.53
N ALA A 23 -1.51 -7.58 29.79
CA ALA A 23 -0.13 -7.90 30.15
C ALA A 23 0.34 -7.23 31.45
N SER A 24 -0.27 -6.11 31.84
CA SER A 24 0.08 -5.35 33.04
C SER A 24 -0.89 -5.58 34.21
N GLY A 25 -1.92 -6.42 34.03
CA GLY A 25 -2.88 -6.76 35.09
C GLY A 25 -3.79 -5.59 35.51
N VAL A 26 -3.97 -4.58 34.65
CA VAL A 26 -4.76 -3.37 34.96
C VAL A 26 -6.19 -3.44 34.44
N THR A 27 -6.61 -4.60 33.92
CA THR A 27 -7.98 -4.79 33.43
C THR A 27 -8.92 -5.27 34.53
N PRO A 28 -10.21 -4.92 34.49
CA PRO A 28 -11.22 -5.54 35.36
C PRO A 28 -11.36 -7.05 35.17
N LEU A 29 -10.88 -7.60 34.04
CA LEU A 29 -11.02 -9.01 33.65
C LEU A 29 -9.99 -9.93 34.32
N SER A 30 -8.84 -9.39 34.74
CA SER A 30 -7.82 -10.10 35.50
C SER A 30 -7.00 -9.10 36.30
N PRO A 31 -6.98 -9.20 37.64
CA PRO A 31 -6.14 -8.38 38.50
C PRO A 31 -4.66 -8.81 38.48
N GLN A 32 -4.33 -9.93 37.82
CA GLN A 32 -2.96 -10.42 37.69
C GLN A 32 -2.43 -10.18 36.27
N PRO A 33 -1.14 -9.80 36.11
CA PRO A 33 -0.47 -9.73 34.81
C PRO A 33 -0.50 -11.07 34.08
N ILE A 34 -0.91 -11.05 32.80
CA ILE A 34 -0.98 -12.25 31.97
C ILE A 34 0.23 -12.30 31.04
N SER A 35 0.90 -13.45 30.97
CA SER A 35 2.02 -13.64 30.05
C SER A 35 1.57 -13.55 28.59
N GLY A 36 2.41 -12.97 27.73
CA GLY A 36 2.19 -12.96 26.28
C GLY A 36 1.99 -14.35 25.71
N TYR A 37 2.77 -15.33 26.17
CA TYR A 37 2.66 -16.73 25.73
C TYR A 37 1.32 -17.36 26.11
N GLU A 38 0.73 -16.96 27.23
CA GLU A 38 -0.53 -17.51 27.72
C GLU A 38 -1.75 -16.89 27.00
N MET A 39 -1.70 -15.59 26.68
CA MET A 39 -2.80 -14.91 25.96
C MET A 39 -2.82 -15.19 24.45
N LEU A 40 -1.68 -15.56 23.85
CA LEU A 40 -1.54 -15.73 22.40
C LEU A 40 -2.52 -16.77 21.81
N PRO A 41 -2.73 -17.96 22.40
CA PRO A 41 -3.73 -18.93 21.94
C PRO A 41 -5.16 -18.36 21.84
N ALA A 42 -5.62 -17.65 22.87
CA ALA A 42 -6.94 -17.01 22.83
C ALA A 42 -7.00 -15.92 21.75
N SER A 43 -5.93 -15.13 21.60
CA SER A 43 -5.85 -14.09 20.57
C SER A 43 -5.91 -14.66 19.14
N VAL A 44 -5.23 -15.78 18.86
CA VAL A 44 -5.28 -16.37 17.51
C VAL A 44 -6.66 -16.96 17.22
N LEU A 45 -7.33 -17.55 18.21
CA LEU A 45 -8.71 -18.03 18.05
C LEU A 45 -9.67 -16.87 17.76
N GLY A 46 -9.55 -15.76 18.49
CA GLY A 46 -10.33 -14.55 18.23
C GLY A 46 -10.06 -13.98 16.83
N GLN A 47 -8.81 -14.01 16.38
CA GLN A 47 -8.45 -13.57 15.04
C GLN A 47 -9.03 -14.49 13.95
N ILE A 48 -8.97 -15.81 14.12
CA ILE A 48 -9.56 -16.77 13.19
C ILE A 48 -11.08 -16.54 13.07
N ALA A 49 -11.76 -16.35 14.21
CA ALA A 49 -13.19 -16.05 14.23
C ALA A 49 -13.52 -14.75 13.50
N ALA A 50 -12.78 -13.67 13.77
CA ALA A 50 -12.96 -12.37 13.11
C ALA A 50 -12.67 -12.45 11.61
N MET A 51 -11.64 -13.18 11.20
CA MET A 51 -11.27 -13.40 9.82
C MET A 51 -12.38 -14.13 9.04
N MET A 52 -12.94 -15.20 9.62
CA MET A 52 -14.07 -15.92 9.04
C MET A 52 -15.31 -15.03 8.91
N ALA A 53 -15.64 -14.27 9.96
CA ALA A 53 -16.77 -13.34 9.94
C ALA A 53 -16.59 -12.24 8.88
N PHE A 54 -15.42 -11.59 8.85
CA PHE A 54 -15.08 -10.55 7.89
C PHE A 54 -15.19 -11.05 6.44
N LEU A 55 -14.66 -12.23 6.15
CA LEU A 55 -14.68 -12.77 4.80
C LEU A 55 -16.06 -13.33 4.38
N GLY A 56 -16.84 -13.81 5.35
CA GLY A 56 -18.25 -14.16 5.16
C GLY A 56 -19.11 -12.95 4.81
N VAL A 57 -19.05 -11.89 5.63
CA VAL A 57 -19.84 -10.66 5.45
C VAL A 57 -19.42 -9.90 4.20
N SER A 58 -18.12 -9.78 3.93
CA SER A 58 -17.63 -9.05 2.74
C SER A 58 -17.79 -9.82 1.43
N GLY A 59 -18.14 -11.11 1.47
CA GLY A 59 -18.23 -11.99 0.30
C GLY A 59 -16.90 -12.19 -0.44
N ARG A 60 -15.77 -11.75 0.13
CA ARG A 60 -14.47 -11.74 -0.54
C ARG A 60 -13.87 -13.12 -0.72
N TRP A 61 -14.37 -14.13 -0.01
CA TRP A 61 -13.98 -15.55 -0.16
C TRP A 61 -14.07 -16.06 -1.61
N ARG A 62 -14.92 -15.43 -2.44
CA ARG A 62 -15.07 -15.73 -3.87
C ARG A 62 -13.80 -15.50 -4.70
N HIS A 63 -12.87 -14.67 -4.22
CA HIS A 63 -11.62 -14.36 -4.92
C HIS A 63 -10.50 -15.38 -4.68
N MET A 64 -10.68 -16.36 -3.78
CA MET A 64 -9.69 -17.41 -3.57
C MET A 64 -9.56 -18.32 -4.79
N ARG A 65 -8.34 -18.81 -5.03
CA ARG A 65 -8.12 -19.89 -5.99
C ARG A 65 -8.92 -21.11 -5.55
N ARG A 66 -9.55 -21.77 -6.51
CA ARG A 66 -10.22 -23.06 -6.29
C ARG A 66 -9.35 -24.15 -6.88
N SER A 67 -9.00 -25.15 -6.06
CA SER A 67 -8.35 -26.37 -6.52
C SER A 67 -9.33 -27.53 -6.46
N GLY A 68 -9.24 -28.44 -7.43
CA GLY A 68 -10.01 -29.68 -7.43
C GLY A 68 -9.28 -30.72 -6.59
N ILE A 69 -9.83 -31.08 -5.43
CA ILE A 69 -9.38 -32.23 -4.66
C ILE A 69 -10.58 -33.18 -4.57
N GLY A 70 -10.46 -34.40 -5.11
CA GLY A 70 -11.50 -35.42 -5.07
C GLY A 70 -12.84 -34.98 -5.69
N GLY A 71 -12.83 -34.33 -6.86
CA GLY A 71 -14.04 -33.90 -7.57
C GLY A 71 -14.77 -32.66 -6.98
N ARG A 72 -14.39 -32.19 -5.79
CA ARG A 72 -14.91 -30.95 -5.19
C ARG A 72 -13.92 -29.79 -5.38
N ARG A 73 -14.43 -28.62 -5.76
CA ARG A 73 -13.64 -27.38 -5.93
C ARG A 73 -13.54 -26.65 -4.59
N ILE A 74 -12.45 -26.88 -3.85
CA ILE A 74 -12.22 -26.29 -2.52
C ILE A 74 -11.38 -25.00 -2.69
N PRO A 75 -11.66 -23.91 -1.95
CA PRO A 75 -10.79 -22.75 -1.92
C PRO A 75 -9.43 -23.10 -1.29
N THR A 76 -8.34 -22.83 -1.99
CA THR A 76 -6.97 -23.17 -1.56
C THR A 76 -6.03 -21.98 -1.80
N ALA A 77 -5.20 -21.67 -0.83
CA ALA A 77 -4.13 -20.68 -0.99
C ALA A 77 -3.01 -21.22 -1.89
N GLY A 78 -2.43 -20.35 -2.72
CA GLY A 78 -1.25 -20.67 -3.51
C GLY A 78 0.00 -20.86 -2.64
N ARG A 79 1.03 -21.54 -3.17
CA ARG A 79 2.29 -21.77 -2.43
C ARG A 79 2.95 -20.48 -1.96
N GLU A 80 2.93 -19.44 -2.80
CA GLU A 80 3.54 -18.15 -2.47
C GLU A 80 2.72 -17.36 -1.45
N THR A 81 1.38 -17.40 -1.53
CA THR A 81 0.50 -16.73 -0.55
C THR A 81 0.49 -17.46 0.79
N LEU A 82 0.64 -18.79 0.81
CA LEU A 82 0.91 -19.55 2.03
C LEU A 82 2.22 -19.13 2.69
N ALA A 83 3.29 -18.95 1.90
CA ALA A 83 4.56 -18.47 2.42
C ALA A 83 4.46 -17.02 2.93
N ALA A 84 3.72 -16.14 2.24
CA ALA A 84 3.43 -14.80 2.73
C ALA A 84 2.63 -14.84 4.05
N GLY A 85 1.65 -15.75 4.15
CA GLY A 85 0.90 -16.00 5.37
C GLY A 85 1.79 -16.43 6.54
N PHE A 86 2.77 -17.30 6.31
CA PHE A 86 3.76 -17.69 7.32
C PHE A 86 4.57 -16.48 7.82
N PHE A 87 5.12 -15.66 6.93
CA PHE A 87 5.85 -14.46 7.37
C PHE A 87 4.95 -13.46 8.08
N THR A 88 3.68 -13.38 7.67
CA THR A 88 2.68 -12.53 8.33
C THR A 88 2.34 -13.07 9.73
N SER A 89 2.25 -14.38 9.93
CA SER A 89 2.00 -14.95 11.27
C SER A 89 3.10 -14.59 12.26
N LEU A 90 4.37 -14.57 11.82
CA LEU A 90 5.50 -14.09 12.62
C LEU A 90 5.32 -12.62 13.04
N ILE A 91 4.86 -11.76 12.12
CA ILE A 91 4.57 -10.35 12.41
C ILE A 91 3.48 -10.24 13.48
N ILE A 92 2.38 -10.98 13.33
CA ILE A 92 1.23 -10.93 14.24
C ILE A 92 1.63 -11.37 15.65
N GLY A 93 2.26 -12.54 15.75
CA GLY A 93 2.71 -13.11 17.03
C GLY A 93 3.73 -12.21 17.71
N ALA A 94 4.76 -11.76 16.97
CA ALA A 94 5.81 -10.90 17.54
C ALA A 94 5.29 -9.51 17.94
N THR A 95 4.36 -8.92 17.19
CA THR A 95 3.75 -7.62 17.55
C THR A 95 3.03 -7.73 18.90
N THR A 96 2.24 -8.77 19.09
CA THR A 96 1.51 -9.00 20.34
C THR A 96 2.48 -9.29 21.49
N MET A 97 3.49 -10.15 21.26
CA MET A 97 4.52 -10.44 22.26
C MET A 97 5.30 -9.20 22.70
N ASN A 98 5.67 -8.33 21.77
CA ASN A 98 6.50 -7.16 22.07
C ASN A 98 5.88 -6.26 23.14
N TYR A 99 4.56 -6.09 23.16
CA TYR A 99 3.89 -5.29 24.19
C TYR A 99 3.75 -5.96 25.55
N THR A 100 3.91 -7.29 25.60
CA THR A 100 3.72 -8.10 26.81
C THR A 100 4.95 -8.20 27.69
N PHE A 101 6.13 -7.86 27.16
CA PHE A 101 7.34 -7.89 27.98
C PHE A 101 7.22 -6.94 29.18
N ALA A 102 7.74 -7.39 30.31
CA ALA A 102 7.76 -6.60 31.54
C ALA A 102 8.72 -5.42 31.38
N GLY A 103 8.34 -4.25 31.90
CA GLY A 103 9.22 -3.09 31.88
C GLY A 103 9.58 -2.62 30.47
N VAL A 104 8.64 -2.67 29.52
CA VAL A 104 8.74 -1.98 28.22
C VAL A 104 7.47 -1.17 27.96
N SER A 105 7.59 0.01 27.35
CA SER A 105 6.44 0.82 26.95
C SER A 105 5.95 0.43 25.55
N ILE A 106 4.68 0.75 25.25
CA ILE A 106 4.10 0.58 23.89
C ILE A 106 4.91 1.38 22.87
N LEU A 107 5.22 2.65 23.20
CA LEU A 107 5.91 3.56 22.29
C LEU A 107 7.34 3.09 22.01
N PHE A 108 8.06 2.61 23.04
CA PHE A 108 9.39 2.05 22.91
C PHE A 108 9.42 0.88 21.91
N MET A 109 8.50 -0.08 22.07
CA MET A 109 8.41 -1.23 21.17
C MET A 109 8.04 -0.83 19.74
N LEU A 110 7.13 0.14 19.58
CA LEU A 110 6.80 0.68 18.25
C LEU A 110 7.98 1.34 17.57
N LEU A 111 8.80 2.10 18.30
CA LEU A 111 10.00 2.73 17.76
C LEU A 111 10.99 1.68 17.25
N MET A 112 11.23 0.61 18.02
CA MET A 112 12.09 -0.50 17.60
C MET A 112 11.53 -1.22 16.37
N MET A 113 10.24 -1.52 16.36
CA MET A 113 9.59 -2.25 15.27
C MET A 113 9.46 -1.43 13.98
N ARG A 114 8.91 -0.21 14.08
CA ARG A 114 8.67 0.67 12.92
C ARG A 114 9.97 1.28 12.42
N GLY A 115 10.83 1.74 13.32
CA GLY A 115 12.17 2.21 13.00
C GLY A 115 12.99 1.13 12.28
N GLY A 116 12.95 -0.12 12.79
CA GLY A 116 13.61 -1.24 12.12
C GLY A 116 13.10 -1.49 10.70
N VAL A 117 11.78 -1.45 10.45
CA VAL A 117 11.22 -1.61 9.09
C VAL A 117 11.64 -0.45 8.18
N LEU A 118 11.63 0.79 8.69
CA LEU A 118 12.05 1.98 7.93
C LEU A 118 13.55 1.95 7.58
N ILE A 119 14.39 1.41 8.48
CA ILE A 119 15.82 1.21 8.22
C ILE A 119 16.05 0.12 7.17
N LEU A 120 15.27 -0.96 7.24
CA LEU A 120 15.49 -2.14 6.42
C LEU A 120 15.03 -1.93 4.97
N SER A 121 13.97 -1.14 4.74
CA SER A 121 13.43 -0.93 3.39
C SER A 121 14.47 -0.39 2.39
N PRO A 122 15.19 0.72 2.64
CA PRO A 122 16.21 1.22 1.70
C PRO A 122 17.39 0.26 1.51
N LEU A 123 17.75 -0.51 2.55
CA LEU A 123 18.85 -1.48 2.48
C LEU A 123 18.51 -2.64 1.55
N ILE A 124 17.28 -3.15 1.61
CA ILE A 124 16.79 -4.19 0.69
C ILE A 124 16.74 -3.65 -0.74
N ASP A 125 16.23 -2.42 -0.94
CA ASP A 125 16.12 -1.83 -2.27
C ASP A 125 17.51 -1.68 -2.92
N ARG A 126 18.51 -1.25 -2.13
CA ARG A 126 19.91 -1.21 -2.57
C ARG A 126 20.47 -2.59 -2.90
N ALA A 127 20.22 -3.60 -2.05
CA ALA A 127 20.67 -4.97 -2.28
C ALA A 127 19.98 -5.62 -3.51
N GLY A 128 18.79 -5.15 -3.86
CA GLY A 128 18.02 -5.57 -5.04
C GLY A 128 18.34 -4.79 -6.33
N ASN A 129 19.40 -3.99 -6.36
CA ASN A 129 19.77 -3.11 -7.49
C ASN A 129 18.66 -2.13 -7.92
N ARG A 130 17.79 -1.71 -6.99
CA ARG A 130 16.78 -0.68 -7.25
C ARG A 130 17.36 0.71 -6.96
N PRO A 131 17.05 1.75 -7.76
CA PRO A 131 17.51 3.10 -7.49
C PRO A 131 16.91 3.61 -6.16
N VAL A 132 17.76 4.02 -5.22
CA VAL A 132 17.33 4.59 -3.93
C VAL A 132 17.28 6.11 -4.02
N MET A 133 16.13 6.71 -3.73
CA MET A 133 15.94 8.16 -3.79
C MET A 133 16.75 8.88 -2.68
N LYS A 134 17.15 10.14 -2.94
CA LYS A 134 17.89 10.97 -1.95
C LYS A 134 17.15 11.12 -0.61
N HIS A 135 15.83 11.24 -0.63
CA HIS A 135 15.00 11.35 0.57
C HIS A 135 15.01 10.09 1.44
N SER A 136 15.22 8.91 0.83
CA SER A 136 15.31 7.64 1.55
C SER A 136 16.56 7.55 2.42
N TRP A 137 17.65 8.23 2.04
CA TRP A 137 18.86 8.33 2.88
C TRP A 137 18.63 9.21 4.11
N LEU A 138 17.93 10.33 3.95
CA LEU A 138 17.53 11.17 5.09
C LEU A 138 16.61 10.40 6.05
N ALA A 139 15.63 9.68 5.51
CA ALA A 139 14.73 8.86 6.32
C ALA A 139 15.44 7.70 7.04
N LEU A 140 16.40 7.06 6.38
CA LEU A 140 17.27 6.06 6.99
C LEU A 140 18.03 6.66 8.18
N PHE A 141 18.69 7.81 7.98
CA PHE A 141 19.41 8.51 9.04
C PHE A 141 18.49 8.86 10.23
N LEU A 142 17.34 9.47 9.97
CA LEU A 142 16.37 9.81 11.01
C LEU A 142 15.83 8.58 11.74
N SER A 143 15.64 7.46 11.04
CA SER A 143 15.18 6.20 11.65
C SER A 143 16.25 5.57 12.54
N VAL A 144 17.53 5.61 12.12
CA VAL A 144 18.66 5.16 12.95
C VAL A 144 18.77 6.04 14.20
N VAL A 145 18.67 7.37 14.07
CA VAL A 145 18.67 8.29 15.21
C VAL A 145 17.49 7.99 16.14
N ALA A 146 16.28 7.79 15.62
CA ALA A 146 15.12 7.45 16.42
C ALA A 146 15.33 6.18 17.25
N VAL A 147 15.83 5.11 16.63
CA VAL A 147 16.12 3.83 17.31
C VAL A 147 17.24 3.99 18.33
N SER A 148 18.31 4.70 18.00
CA SER A 148 19.43 4.96 18.93
C SER A 148 19.00 5.78 20.15
N VAL A 149 18.17 6.82 19.96
CA VAL A 149 17.63 7.62 21.07
C VAL A 149 16.70 6.77 21.94
N ALA A 150 15.87 5.92 21.34
CA ALA A 150 15.03 4.99 22.09
C ALA A 150 15.88 4.02 22.93
N LEU A 151 16.94 3.43 22.34
CA LEU A 151 17.89 2.56 23.04
C LEU A 151 18.74 3.31 24.08
N GLY A 152 18.86 4.63 24.00
CA GLY A 152 19.49 5.43 25.05
C GLY A 152 18.71 5.42 26.37
N ASP A 153 17.43 5.04 26.35
CA ASP A 153 16.55 4.94 27.52
C ASP A 153 16.69 3.61 28.29
N VAL A 154 17.76 2.83 28.04
CA VAL A 154 17.99 1.51 28.66
C VAL A 154 18.08 1.58 30.19
N ASN A 155 18.39 2.73 30.78
CA ASN A 155 18.36 2.91 32.23
C ASN A 155 16.93 2.91 32.81
N SER A 156 15.91 3.16 31.97
CA SER A 156 14.49 3.21 32.37
C SER A 156 13.73 1.92 32.03
N TYR A 157 14.20 1.14 31.04
CA TYR A 157 13.50 -0.06 30.55
C TYR A 157 14.47 -1.22 30.26
N HIS A 158 14.16 -2.40 30.80
CA HIS A 158 14.99 -3.61 30.64
C HIS A 158 14.64 -4.35 29.35
N LEU A 159 15.55 -4.27 28.36
CA LEU A 159 15.42 -4.99 27.10
C LEU A 159 15.95 -6.42 27.25
N THR A 160 15.04 -7.37 27.49
CA THR A 160 15.40 -8.78 27.64
C THR A 160 15.88 -9.37 26.30
N PRO A 161 16.76 -10.38 26.30
CA PRO A 161 17.18 -11.07 25.08
C PRO A 161 16.00 -11.64 24.27
N THR A 162 14.94 -12.06 24.95
CA THR A 162 13.70 -12.54 24.33
C THR A 162 12.93 -11.42 23.63
N ALA A 163 12.94 -10.20 24.17
CA ALA A 163 12.37 -9.03 23.50
C ALA A 163 13.15 -8.65 22.24
N VAL A 164 14.50 -8.69 22.28
CA VAL A 164 15.34 -8.50 21.09
C VAL A 164 15.00 -9.54 20.03
N LEU A 165 14.95 -10.82 20.41
CA LEU A 165 14.63 -11.91 19.49
C LEU A 165 13.24 -11.73 18.86
N SER A 166 12.25 -11.30 19.63
CA SER A 166 10.90 -11.03 19.13
C SER A 166 10.88 -9.87 18.12
N VAL A 167 11.61 -8.79 18.37
CA VAL A 167 11.79 -7.71 17.38
C VAL A 167 12.50 -8.20 16.11
N LEU A 168 13.52 -9.06 16.22
CA LEU A 168 14.19 -9.65 15.05
C LEU A 168 13.25 -10.54 14.23
N ILE A 169 12.46 -11.41 14.89
CA ILE A 169 11.44 -12.25 14.23
C ILE A 169 10.44 -11.37 13.48
N TYR A 170 9.99 -10.28 14.10
CA TYR A 170 9.11 -9.31 13.48
C TYR A 170 9.71 -8.69 12.20
N LEU A 171 10.98 -8.28 12.24
CA LEU A 171 11.67 -7.71 11.08
C LEU A 171 11.85 -8.73 9.96
N VAL A 172 12.21 -9.98 10.28
CA VAL A 172 12.29 -11.09 9.33
C VAL A 172 10.92 -11.38 8.70
N GLY A 173 9.84 -11.30 9.48
CA GLY A 173 8.47 -11.38 8.99
C GLY A 173 8.19 -10.32 7.91
N TYR A 174 8.52 -9.06 8.16
CA TYR A 174 8.33 -8.00 7.17
C TYR A 174 9.20 -8.18 5.92
N LEU A 175 10.45 -8.61 6.07
CA LEU A 175 11.33 -8.94 4.94
C LEU A 175 10.70 -9.96 3.99
N GLY A 176 10.29 -11.10 4.56
CA GLY A 176 9.70 -12.19 3.78
C GLY A 176 8.38 -11.77 3.13
N ARG A 177 7.51 -11.11 3.91
CA ARG A 177 6.21 -10.62 3.43
C ARG A 177 6.36 -9.65 2.26
N PHE A 178 7.20 -8.62 2.39
CA PHE A 178 7.41 -7.61 1.35
C PHE A 178 8.06 -8.17 0.09
N LYS A 179 9.03 -9.09 0.24
CA LYS A 179 9.67 -9.76 -0.90
C LYS A 179 8.68 -10.58 -1.72
N ILE A 180 7.77 -11.31 -1.06
CA ILE A 180 6.74 -12.11 -1.75
C ILE A 180 5.66 -11.19 -2.33
N MET A 181 5.14 -10.25 -1.55
CA MET A 181 4.11 -9.31 -2.00
C MET A 181 4.56 -8.51 -3.22
N GLY A 182 5.82 -8.04 -3.27
CA GLY A 182 6.37 -7.33 -4.41
C GLY A 182 6.59 -8.18 -5.66
N ARG A 183 6.57 -9.51 -5.57
CA ARG A 183 6.69 -10.45 -6.70
C ARG A 183 5.31 -10.88 -7.22
N VAL A 184 4.41 -11.21 -6.29
CA VAL A 184 3.14 -11.90 -6.58
C VAL A 184 1.98 -10.91 -6.75
N ALA A 185 2.00 -9.83 -5.98
CA ALA A 185 1.00 -8.76 -6.01
C ALA A 185 1.61 -7.45 -6.55
N LYS A 186 0.84 -6.36 -6.53
CA LYS A 186 1.23 -5.01 -6.98
C LYS A 186 1.49 -4.87 -8.49
N ASN A 187 1.09 -5.86 -9.29
CA ASN A 187 1.46 -5.97 -10.70
C ASN A 187 0.58 -5.20 -11.70
N GLY A 188 -0.41 -4.42 -11.26
CA GLY A 188 -1.34 -3.79 -12.21
C GLY A 188 -2.75 -4.41 -12.22
N ILE A 189 -2.89 -5.64 -11.70
CA ILE A 189 -4.08 -6.46 -11.84
C ILE A 189 -4.86 -6.55 -10.52
N VAL A 190 -6.02 -5.87 -10.45
CA VAL A 190 -6.88 -5.81 -9.26
C VAL A 190 -7.31 -7.20 -8.76
N ALA A 191 -7.57 -8.14 -9.67
CA ALA A 191 -7.95 -9.50 -9.31
C ALA A 191 -6.83 -10.24 -8.55
N THR A 192 -5.57 -10.06 -8.96
CA THR A 192 -4.40 -10.66 -8.30
C THR A 192 -4.20 -10.05 -6.91
N ASP A 193 -4.33 -8.73 -6.79
CA ASP A 193 -4.16 -8.02 -5.52
C ASP A 193 -5.26 -8.43 -4.52
N ARG A 194 -6.52 -8.54 -4.97
CA ARG A 194 -7.64 -9.04 -4.13
C ARG A 194 -7.46 -10.50 -3.73
N ARG A 195 -6.95 -11.33 -4.63
CA ARG A 195 -6.68 -12.74 -4.34
C ARG A 195 -5.57 -12.89 -3.31
N PHE A 196 -4.46 -12.17 -3.49
CA PHE A 196 -3.36 -12.16 -2.52
C PHE A 196 -3.85 -11.73 -1.14
N PHE A 197 -4.63 -10.64 -1.09
CA PHE A 197 -5.24 -10.15 0.14
C PHE A 197 -6.01 -11.25 0.89
N VAL A 198 -6.95 -11.92 0.22
CA VAL A 198 -7.79 -12.95 0.87
C VAL A 198 -6.97 -14.16 1.27
N GLU A 199 -6.10 -14.66 0.40
CA GLU A 199 -5.28 -15.85 0.70
C GLU A 199 -4.30 -15.59 1.86
N GLU A 200 -3.70 -14.40 1.95
CA GLU A 200 -2.84 -14.00 3.08
C GLU A 200 -3.64 -13.92 4.39
N HIS A 201 -4.86 -13.36 4.36
CA HIS A 201 -5.71 -13.26 5.55
C HIS A 201 -6.17 -14.61 6.08
N VAL A 202 -6.41 -15.57 5.20
CA VAL A 202 -6.72 -16.94 5.64
C VAL A 202 -5.48 -17.64 6.18
N ALA A 203 -4.35 -17.53 5.48
CA ALA A 203 -3.15 -18.28 5.82
C ALA A 203 -2.47 -17.81 7.11
N ALA A 204 -2.41 -16.49 7.36
CA ALA A 204 -1.66 -15.93 8.48
C ALA A 204 -2.12 -16.38 9.88
N PRO A 205 -3.41 -16.27 10.26
CA PRO A 205 -3.86 -16.71 11.58
C PRO A 205 -3.81 -18.24 11.73
N VAL A 206 -4.02 -19.00 10.65
CA VAL A 206 -3.86 -20.46 10.67
C VAL A 206 -2.40 -20.84 10.93
N TRP A 207 -1.45 -20.21 10.25
CA TRP A 207 -0.03 -20.41 10.53
C TRP A 207 0.34 -20.02 11.96
N LEU A 208 -0.21 -18.93 12.48
CA LEU A 208 0.02 -18.53 13.86
C LEU A 208 -0.46 -19.62 14.82
N ALA A 209 -1.67 -20.16 14.63
CA ALA A 209 -2.20 -21.23 15.48
C ALA A 209 -1.32 -22.49 15.42
N VAL A 210 -0.85 -22.86 14.22
CA VAL A 210 0.07 -24.00 14.03
C VAL A 210 1.39 -23.77 14.77
N LEU A 211 2.00 -22.58 14.67
CA LEU A 211 3.25 -22.27 15.34
C LEU A 211 3.11 -22.27 16.86
N LEU A 212 2.01 -21.72 17.40
CA LEU A 212 1.72 -21.72 18.83
C LEU A 212 1.46 -23.15 19.34
N GLY A 213 0.69 -23.95 18.60
CA GLY A 213 0.43 -25.35 18.93
C GLY A 213 1.70 -26.19 18.90
N ALA A 214 2.57 -26.00 17.91
CA ALA A 214 3.88 -26.64 17.87
C ALA A 214 4.76 -26.24 19.06
N GLY A 215 4.75 -24.97 19.48
CA GLY A 215 5.44 -24.51 20.67
C GLY A 215 4.91 -25.16 21.96
N ALA A 216 3.58 -25.30 22.10
CA ALA A 216 2.96 -26.00 23.21
C ALA A 216 3.36 -27.48 23.26
N LEU A 217 3.33 -28.17 22.10
CA LEU A 217 3.76 -29.57 21.97
C LEU A 217 5.26 -29.77 22.20
N ALA A 218 6.07 -28.75 21.91
CA ALA A 218 7.51 -28.73 22.21
C ALA A 218 7.81 -28.46 23.69
N GLY A 219 6.79 -28.41 24.56
CA GLY A 219 6.95 -28.31 26.01
C GLY A 219 7.03 -26.89 26.57
N GLN A 220 6.59 -25.86 25.82
CA GLN A 220 6.46 -24.50 26.39
C GLN A 220 5.24 -24.42 27.31
N PRO A 221 5.42 -24.31 28.64
CA PRO A 221 4.33 -24.52 29.61
C PRO A 221 3.24 -23.43 29.53
N GLN A 222 3.64 -22.17 29.28
CA GLN A 222 2.70 -21.05 29.18
C GLN A 222 1.82 -21.13 27.93
N LEU A 223 2.36 -21.63 26.82
CA LEU A 223 1.58 -21.88 25.60
C LEU A 223 0.61 -23.05 25.83
N GLY A 224 1.06 -24.12 26.50
CA GLY A 224 0.19 -25.24 26.88
C GLY A 224 -0.98 -24.81 27.77
N ALA A 225 -0.71 -24.02 28.81
CA ALA A 225 -1.74 -23.41 29.67
C ALA A 225 -2.69 -22.51 28.86
N GLY A 226 -2.14 -21.72 27.94
CA GLY A 226 -2.89 -20.86 27.03
C GLY A 226 -3.96 -21.59 26.21
N PHE A 227 -3.68 -22.81 25.75
CA PHE A 227 -4.63 -23.66 25.00
C PHE A 227 -5.60 -24.46 25.88
N THR A 228 -5.35 -24.57 27.19
CA THR A 228 -6.09 -25.49 28.06
C THR A 228 -6.80 -24.74 29.18
N THR A 229 -6.06 -24.33 30.21
CA THR A 229 -6.62 -23.71 31.42
C THR A 229 -7.03 -22.26 31.18
N PHE A 230 -6.22 -21.49 30.45
CA PHE A 230 -6.46 -20.06 30.25
C PHE A 230 -7.77 -19.77 29.52
N LEU A 231 -8.14 -20.60 28.52
CA LEU A 231 -9.38 -20.42 27.73
C LEU A 231 -10.66 -20.47 28.59
N GLY A 232 -10.62 -21.11 29.75
CA GLY A 232 -11.74 -21.15 30.70
C GLY A 232 -11.86 -19.90 31.57
N THR A 233 -10.92 -18.95 31.49
CA THR A 233 -10.90 -17.76 32.34
C THR A 233 -11.66 -16.59 31.70
N PRO A 234 -12.22 -15.64 32.50
CA PRO A 234 -12.82 -14.41 31.96
C PRO A 234 -11.85 -13.57 31.12
N ALA A 235 -10.55 -13.63 31.45
CA ALA A 235 -9.50 -12.93 30.73
C ALA A 235 -9.29 -13.44 29.30
N ALA A 236 -9.68 -14.69 29.01
CA ALA A 236 -9.64 -15.25 27.66
C ALA A 236 -10.50 -14.48 26.67
N LEU A 237 -11.63 -13.89 27.12
CA LEU A 237 -12.47 -13.05 26.26
C LEU A 237 -11.75 -11.76 25.88
N GLY A 238 -11.04 -11.14 26.83
CA GLY A 238 -10.19 -9.99 26.56
C GLY A 238 -9.07 -10.35 25.58
N ALA A 239 -8.42 -11.49 25.78
CA ALA A 239 -7.37 -11.98 24.89
C ALA A 239 -7.89 -12.34 23.49
N ALA A 240 -9.07 -12.92 23.36
CA ALA A 240 -9.73 -13.15 22.07
C ALA A 240 -10.09 -11.82 21.39
N GLY A 241 -10.51 -10.80 22.16
CA GLY A 241 -10.73 -9.44 21.70
C GLY A 241 -9.50 -8.81 21.06
N ILE A 242 -8.29 -9.09 21.58
CA ILE A 242 -7.02 -8.69 20.94
C ILE A 242 -6.97 -9.18 19.49
N GLY A 243 -7.29 -10.46 19.27
CA GLY A 243 -7.33 -11.07 17.95
C GLY A 243 -8.34 -10.45 17.01
N VAL A 244 -9.53 -10.14 17.52
CA VAL A 244 -10.59 -9.48 16.75
C VAL A 244 -10.16 -8.09 16.28
N VAL A 245 -9.65 -7.26 17.18
CA VAL A 245 -9.18 -5.92 16.84
C VAL A 245 -7.93 -5.99 15.95
N TYR A 246 -7.07 -7.00 16.14
CA TYR A 246 -5.95 -7.25 15.24
C TYR A 246 -6.42 -7.58 13.83
N GLU A 247 -7.48 -8.36 13.64
CA GLU A 247 -7.97 -8.64 12.29
C GLU A 247 -8.42 -7.35 11.57
N VAL A 248 -9.09 -6.45 12.30
CA VAL A 248 -9.48 -5.14 11.75
C VAL A 248 -8.26 -4.30 11.35
N LEU A 249 -7.25 -4.20 12.22
CA LEU A 249 -6.03 -3.46 11.90
C LEU A 249 -5.27 -4.10 10.73
N PHE A 250 -5.30 -5.43 10.63
CA PHE A 250 -4.63 -6.19 9.59
C PHE A 250 -5.27 -5.98 8.22
N VAL A 251 -6.59 -5.84 8.14
CA VAL A 251 -7.31 -5.44 6.92
C VAL A 251 -6.81 -4.10 6.42
N PHE A 252 -6.79 -3.07 7.28
CA PHE A 252 -6.30 -1.74 6.89
C PHE A 252 -4.82 -1.76 6.51
N ALA A 253 -3.97 -2.40 7.29
CA ALA A 253 -2.54 -2.51 7.01
C ALA A 253 -2.27 -3.15 5.64
N SER A 254 -2.95 -4.26 5.35
CA SER A 254 -2.79 -4.98 4.08
C SER A 254 -3.30 -4.17 2.89
N MET A 255 -4.39 -3.42 3.04
CA MET A 255 -4.86 -2.49 2.01
C MET A 255 -3.89 -1.34 1.79
N ILE A 256 -3.27 -0.81 2.85
CA ILE A 256 -2.21 0.20 2.73
C ILE A 256 -1.03 -0.36 1.94
N TYR A 257 -0.60 -1.59 2.26
CA TYR A 257 0.54 -2.20 1.59
C TYR A 257 0.26 -2.65 0.16
N LEU A 258 -0.98 -3.02 -0.19
CA LEU A 258 -1.33 -3.44 -1.55
C LEU A 258 -1.49 -2.27 -2.53
N ASP A 259 -1.49 -1.02 -2.06
CA ASP A 259 -1.42 0.12 -2.95
C ASP A 259 -0.10 0.13 -3.71
N ARG A 260 -0.19 0.58 -4.97
CA ARG A 260 0.89 0.59 -5.95
C ARG A 260 1.77 1.81 -5.86
N ARG A 261 1.27 2.90 -5.28
CA ARG A 261 2.10 4.05 -4.90
C ARG A 261 3.08 3.47 -3.87
N GLU A 262 4.33 3.31 -4.30
CA GLU A 262 5.33 2.40 -3.74
C GLU A 262 5.59 2.56 -2.22
N TYR A 263 6.55 1.80 -1.70
CA TYR A 263 7.07 1.90 -0.33
C TYR A 263 7.33 3.35 0.14
N THR A 264 7.53 4.29 -0.78
CA THR A 264 7.63 5.75 -0.58
C THR A 264 6.44 6.40 0.13
N TRP A 265 5.22 5.82 0.08
CA TRP A 265 4.05 6.38 0.77
C TRP A 265 3.36 5.39 1.72
N GLY A 266 3.21 4.12 1.32
CA GLY A 266 2.49 3.12 2.12
C GLY A 266 3.17 2.83 3.46
N VAL A 267 4.48 2.54 3.45
CA VAL A 267 5.24 2.25 4.68
C VAL A 267 5.33 3.48 5.59
N PRO A 268 5.64 4.69 5.11
CA PRO A 268 5.63 5.90 5.93
C PRO A 268 4.28 6.21 6.55
N ALA A 269 3.19 6.13 5.79
CA ALA A 269 1.85 6.40 6.30
C ALA A 269 1.46 5.39 7.39
N TRP A 270 1.79 4.11 7.19
CA TRP A 270 1.57 3.07 8.18
C TRP A 270 2.45 3.25 9.43
N ALA A 271 3.72 3.58 9.27
CA ALA A 271 4.65 3.82 10.37
C ALA A 271 4.21 5.03 11.19
N PHE A 272 3.85 6.13 10.53
CA PHE A 272 3.30 7.33 11.16
C PHE A 272 2.02 7.00 11.96
N ALA A 273 1.04 6.36 11.31
CA ALA A 273 -0.23 6.04 11.96
C ALA A 273 -0.05 5.16 13.19
N SER A 274 0.80 4.13 13.13
CA SER A 274 1.06 3.27 14.29
C SER A 274 1.83 3.98 15.41
N LEU A 275 2.83 4.80 15.09
CA LEU A 275 3.57 5.60 16.08
C LEU A 275 2.65 6.58 16.81
N MET A 276 1.77 7.29 16.08
CA MET A 276 0.75 8.16 16.69
C MET A 276 -0.28 7.39 17.50
N SER A 277 -0.70 6.22 17.03
CA SER A 277 -1.61 5.35 17.79
C SER A 277 -0.99 4.89 19.10
N GLY A 278 0.30 4.54 19.08
CA GLY A 278 1.06 4.16 20.27
C GLY A 278 1.22 5.29 21.29
N LEU A 279 1.39 6.53 20.82
CA LEU A 279 1.40 7.72 21.67
C LEU A 279 0.05 7.87 22.39
N VAL A 280 -1.05 7.85 21.61
CA VAL A 280 -2.41 7.97 22.15
C VAL A 280 -2.73 6.82 23.11
N ALA A 281 -2.39 5.58 22.75
CA ALA A 281 -2.61 4.41 23.60
C ALA A 281 -1.83 4.51 24.92
N SER A 282 -0.56 4.91 24.87
CA SER A 282 0.28 5.09 26.07
C SER A 282 -0.30 6.12 27.03
N PHE A 283 -0.68 7.31 26.54
CA PHE A 283 -1.28 8.34 27.37
C PHE A 283 -2.68 8.00 27.86
N SER A 284 -3.48 7.31 27.03
CA SER A 284 -4.81 6.84 27.43
C SER A 284 -4.72 5.84 28.57
N LEU A 285 -3.76 4.90 28.51
CA LEU A 285 -3.52 3.97 29.61
C LEU A 285 -2.94 4.62 30.86
N ALA A 286 -2.08 5.64 30.70
CA ALA A 286 -1.61 6.41 31.85
C ALA A 286 -2.75 7.11 32.58
N TRP A 287 -3.69 7.69 31.82
CA TRP A 287 -4.85 8.39 32.37
C TRP A 287 -5.91 7.43 32.94
N LEU A 288 -6.25 6.35 32.23
CA LEU A 288 -7.32 5.43 32.60
C LEU A 288 -6.91 4.38 33.63
N ALA A 289 -5.65 3.93 33.58
CA ALA A 289 -5.17 2.77 34.33
C ALA A 289 -3.93 3.07 35.20
N GLY A 290 -3.49 4.33 35.27
CA GLY A 290 -2.36 4.75 36.11
C GLY A 290 -1.00 4.19 35.68
N LEU A 291 -0.87 3.69 34.45
CA LEU A 291 0.41 3.20 33.93
C LEU A 291 1.40 4.36 33.70
N PRO A 292 2.73 4.11 33.79
CA PRO A 292 3.71 5.18 33.61
C PRO A 292 3.62 5.76 32.20
N PRO A 293 3.60 7.11 32.06
CA PRO A 293 3.61 7.76 30.76
C PRO A 293 4.91 7.48 29.99
N PRO A 294 4.93 7.68 28.66
CA PRO A 294 6.15 7.49 27.87
C PRO A 294 7.25 8.47 28.30
N GLY A 295 8.49 7.99 28.39
CA GLY A 295 9.65 8.80 28.76
C GLY A 295 10.02 9.87 27.73
N SER A 296 10.75 10.91 28.16
CA SER A 296 11.17 12.02 27.31
C SER A 296 12.01 11.59 26.10
N SER A 297 12.91 10.62 26.30
CA SER A 297 13.71 9.97 25.26
C SER A 297 12.82 9.34 24.17
N GLN A 298 11.72 8.70 24.54
CA GLN A 298 10.77 8.09 23.61
C GLN A 298 10.00 9.15 22.82
N LEU A 299 9.65 10.27 23.45
CA LEU A 299 9.02 11.40 22.76
C LEU A 299 9.98 12.05 21.76
N ILE A 300 11.26 12.18 22.11
CA ILE A 300 12.29 12.68 21.19
C ILE A 300 12.48 11.69 20.03
N ALA A 301 12.59 10.38 20.32
CA ALA A 301 12.68 9.34 19.31
C ALA A 301 11.45 9.31 18.39
N LEU A 302 10.26 9.58 18.93
CA LEU A 302 9.02 9.71 18.17
C LEU A 302 9.09 10.88 17.17
N VAL A 303 9.61 12.04 17.58
CA VAL A 303 9.82 13.18 16.66
C VAL A 303 10.72 12.78 15.50
N PHE A 304 11.82 12.08 15.76
CA PHE A 304 12.70 11.57 14.70
C PHE A 304 12.01 10.52 13.81
N GLY A 305 11.24 9.60 14.40
CA GLY A 305 10.49 8.58 13.65
C GLY A 305 9.40 9.17 12.75
N VAL A 306 8.66 10.16 13.24
CA VAL A 306 7.69 10.94 12.45
C VAL A 306 8.40 11.74 11.37
N GLY A 307 9.55 12.35 11.69
CA GLY A 307 10.40 13.04 10.73
C GLY A 307 10.87 12.12 9.59
N ALA A 308 11.24 10.88 9.89
CA ALA A 308 11.61 9.88 8.89
C ALA A 308 10.43 9.54 7.95
N ALA A 309 9.23 9.33 8.52
CA ALA A 309 8.02 9.10 7.74
C ALA A 309 7.64 10.31 6.86
N ALA A 310 7.80 11.52 7.39
CA ALA A 310 7.57 12.77 6.66
C ALA A 310 8.59 12.95 5.52
N ALA A 311 9.87 12.64 5.75
CA ALA A 311 10.91 12.72 4.74
C ALA A 311 10.62 11.81 3.54
N LEU A 312 10.14 10.59 3.78
CA LEU A 312 9.72 9.67 2.71
C LEU A 312 8.47 10.17 1.97
N SER A 313 7.55 10.84 2.66
CA SER A 313 6.32 11.39 2.07
C SER A 313 6.51 12.75 1.37
N CYS A 314 7.67 13.39 1.53
CA CYS A 314 7.92 14.75 1.06
C CYS A 314 7.76 14.95 -0.47
N PRO A 315 8.29 14.07 -1.35
CA PRO A 315 8.16 14.26 -2.80
C PRO A 315 6.71 14.33 -3.27
N SER A 316 5.85 13.44 -2.78
CA SER A 316 4.44 13.39 -3.19
C SER A 316 3.60 14.47 -2.50
N ALA A 317 3.98 14.90 -1.29
CA ALA A 317 3.38 16.08 -0.66
C ALA A 317 3.69 17.35 -1.47
N VAL A 318 4.94 17.57 -1.87
CA VAL A 318 5.33 18.74 -2.69
C VAL A 318 4.59 18.77 -4.02
N LEU A 319 4.41 17.61 -4.68
CA LEU A 319 3.57 17.49 -5.88
C LEU A 319 2.14 17.93 -5.61
N TRP A 320 1.52 17.42 -4.53
CA TRP A 320 0.16 17.78 -4.14
C TRP A 320 0.02 19.29 -3.82
N TRP A 321 0.98 19.88 -3.10
CA TRP A 321 1.01 21.31 -2.80
C TRP A 321 1.15 22.16 -4.08
N ARG A 322 2.01 21.76 -5.02
CA ARG A 322 2.15 22.42 -6.32
C ARG A 322 0.87 22.38 -7.15
N THR A 323 0.10 21.29 -7.04
CA THR A 323 -1.19 21.15 -7.71
C THR A 323 -2.34 21.88 -7.02
N ARG A 324 -2.28 22.12 -5.70
CA ARG A 324 -3.30 22.89 -4.96
C ARG A 324 -3.13 24.40 -5.08
N GLY A 325 -1.90 24.88 -5.24
CA GLY A 325 -1.58 26.31 -5.34
C GLY A 325 -1.88 26.94 -6.69
N THR A 326 -2.28 26.17 -7.70
CA THR A 326 -2.65 26.70 -9.01
C THR A 326 -4.00 26.13 -9.40
N GLY A 327 -4.97 26.97 -9.78
CA GLY A 327 -6.16 26.51 -10.53
C GLY A 327 -5.80 25.97 -11.93
N ALA A 328 -4.62 25.35 -12.08
CA ALA A 328 -4.08 24.83 -13.30
C ALA A 328 -4.44 23.35 -13.43
N ALA A 329 -5.23 23.07 -14.44
CA ALA A 329 -5.71 21.74 -14.79
C ALA A 329 -4.59 20.67 -14.84
N TYR A 330 -4.92 19.49 -14.31
CA TYR A 330 -4.09 18.30 -14.18
C TYR A 330 -3.52 17.86 -15.55
N ARG A 331 -2.18 17.81 -15.67
CA ARG A 331 -1.51 17.64 -16.97
C ARG A 331 -1.25 16.17 -17.27
N VAL A 332 -1.86 15.66 -18.33
CA VAL A 332 -1.73 14.28 -18.80
C VAL A 332 -0.93 14.27 -20.10
N LEU A 333 0.13 13.49 -20.14
CA LEU A 333 0.98 13.32 -21.32
C LEU A 333 0.88 11.91 -21.88
N PHE A 334 0.51 11.76 -23.15
CA PHE A 334 0.51 10.48 -23.86
C PHE A 334 1.78 10.31 -24.68
N VAL A 335 2.47 9.17 -24.57
CA VAL A 335 3.76 8.93 -25.23
C VAL A 335 3.73 7.64 -26.06
N CYS A 336 4.13 7.75 -27.33
CA CYS A 336 4.38 6.60 -28.21
C CYS A 336 5.75 6.74 -28.90
N GLY A 337 5.99 5.96 -29.96
CA GLY A 337 7.20 6.07 -30.79
C GLY A 337 7.27 7.42 -31.51
N GLY A 338 6.49 7.58 -32.60
CA GLY A 338 6.60 8.72 -33.52
C GLY A 338 5.67 9.93 -33.29
N ASN A 339 4.73 9.85 -32.34
CA ASN A 339 3.69 10.88 -32.12
C ASN A 339 2.81 11.21 -33.34
N THR A 340 2.55 10.23 -34.20
CA THR A 340 1.74 10.36 -35.42
C THR A 340 0.47 9.51 -35.40
N CYS A 341 0.49 8.38 -34.68
CA CYS A 341 -0.63 7.43 -34.61
C CYS A 341 -1.22 7.34 -33.18
N ARG A 342 -0.62 6.54 -32.30
CA ARG A 342 -1.21 6.13 -31.01
C ARG A 342 -1.38 7.26 -29.99
N SER A 343 -0.30 7.97 -29.62
CA SER A 343 -0.39 9.04 -28.63
C SER A 343 -1.28 10.23 -29.02
N PRO A 344 -1.33 10.69 -30.29
CA PRO A 344 -2.27 11.75 -30.64
C PRO A 344 -3.72 11.25 -30.72
N MET A 345 -3.98 9.98 -31.05
CA MET A 345 -5.32 9.40 -30.89
C MET A 345 -5.77 9.44 -29.42
N ALA A 346 -4.89 9.04 -28.50
CA ALA A 346 -5.17 9.06 -27.07
C ALA A 346 -5.46 10.47 -26.53
N GLU A 347 -4.73 11.49 -27.00
CA GLU A 347 -5.00 12.88 -26.64
C GLU A 347 -6.40 13.35 -27.07
N VAL A 348 -6.79 13.08 -28.33
CA VAL A 348 -8.12 13.46 -28.85
C VAL A 348 -9.23 12.73 -28.09
N ILE A 349 -9.06 11.41 -27.90
CA ILE A 349 -10.05 10.59 -27.20
C ILE A 349 -10.19 11.06 -25.75
N ALA A 350 -9.09 11.35 -25.05
CA ALA A 350 -9.14 11.83 -23.68
C ALA A 350 -9.85 13.18 -23.54
N TRP A 351 -9.66 14.09 -24.50
CA TRP A 351 -10.44 15.33 -24.55
C TRP A 351 -11.94 15.07 -24.71
N ALA A 352 -12.32 14.19 -25.63
CA ALA A 352 -13.72 13.86 -25.89
C ALA A 352 -14.40 13.19 -24.70
N GLU A 353 -13.76 12.16 -24.13
CA GLU A 353 -14.26 11.41 -22.98
C GLU A 353 -14.36 12.30 -21.73
N ALA A 354 -13.37 13.16 -21.48
CA ALA A 354 -13.43 14.09 -20.35
C ALA A 354 -14.51 15.17 -20.54
N ALA A 355 -14.80 15.57 -21.77
CA ALA A 355 -15.87 16.52 -22.08
C ALA A 355 -17.25 15.88 -21.90
N GLU A 356 -17.44 14.65 -22.38
CA GLU A 356 -18.65 13.85 -22.19
C GLU A 356 -18.93 13.61 -20.70
N ALA A 357 -17.89 13.38 -19.90
CA ALA A 357 -17.99 13.24 -18.45
C ALA A 357 -18.09 14.57 -17.67
N GLY A 358 -18.07 15.74 -18.34
CA GLY A 358 -18.16 17.05 -17.67
C GLY A 358 -16.90 17.50 -16.89
N ILE A 359 -15.81 16.74 -16.96
CA ILE A 359 -14.58 16.96 -16.17
C ILE A 359 -13.44 17.59 -16.97
N ALA A 360 -13.64 17.91 -18.25
CA ALA A 360 -12.59 18.45 -19.13
C ALA A 360 -11.87 19.70 -18.58
N HIS A 361 -12.56 20.52 -17.79
CA HIS A 361 -11.99 21.72 -17.17
C HIS A 361 -10.84 21.39 -16.20
N ALA A 362 -10.88 20.22 -15.56
CA ALA A 362 -9.90 19.77 -14.59
C ALA A 362 -8.61 19.22 -15.22
N PHE A 363 -8.59 18.98 -16.55
CA PHE A 363 -7.47 18.31 -17.22
C PHE A 363 -6.85 19.12 -18.36
N ARG A 364 -5.57 18.86 -18.64
CA ARG A 364 -4.88 19.26 -19.86
C ARG A 364 -4.22 18.04 -20.45
N PHE A 365 -4.75 17.58 -21.58
CA PHE A 365 -4.17 16.46 -22.33
C PHE A 365 -3.18 16.98 -23.36
N SER A 366 -2.09 16.25 -23.52
CA SER A 366 -1.09 16.50 -24.55
C SER A 366 -0.40 15.20 -24.96
N SER A 367 0.24 15.17 -26.13
CA SER A 367 0.97 13.99 -26.61
C SER A 367 2.39 14.31 -27.05
N ALA A 368 3.26 13.30 -27.05
CA ALA A 368 4.64 13.36 -27.53
C ALA A 368 5.14 11.98 -28.02
N GLY A 369 6.34 11.97 -28.61
CA GLY A 369 6.99 10.79 -29.19
C GLY A 369 8.42 10.60 -28.70
N LEU A 370 8.84 9.37 -28.49
CA LEU A 370 10.22 9.02 -28.09
C LEU A 370 11.24 9.18 -29.21
N ALA A 371 10.80 9.06 -30.45
CA ALA A 371 11.62 9.26 -31.63
C ALA A 371 10.74 9.94 -32.69
N THR A 372 10.82 11.26 -32.79
CA THR A 372 10.06 12.05 -33.76
C THR A 372 11.01 12.49 -34.88
N PRO A 373 11.28 11.64 -35.88
CA PRO A 373 12.24 11.95 -36.95
C PRO A 373 11.80 13.15 -37.81
N MET A 374 10.49 13.44 -37.85
CA MET A 374 9.92 14.62 -38.51
C MET A 374 9.04 15.40 -37.52
N PRO A 375 9.58 16.38 -36.79
CA PRO A 375 8.78 17.24 -35.93
C PRO A 375 7.73 18.00 -36.74
N ALA A 376 6.65 18.41 -36.08
CA ALA A 376 5.48 19.07 -36.66
C ALA A 376 4.70 18.27 -37.72
N ARG A 377 5.00 16.98 -37.93
CA ARG A 377 4.21 16.11 -38.81
C ARG A 377 2.77 16.02 -38.32
N ALA A 378 1.82 16.05 -39.26
CA ALA A 378 0.41 15.85 -38.95
C ALA A 378 0.14 14.41 -38.50
N MET A 379 -1.00 14.20 -37.83
CA MET A 379 -1.48 12.87 -37.49
C MET A 379 -1.62 12.00 -38.75
N ALA A 380 -1.25 10.73 -38.64
CA ALA A 380 -1.32 9.78 -39.75
C ALA A 380 -2.76 9.68 -40.30
N PRO A 381 -2.94 9.54 -41.63
CA PRO A 381 -4.26 9.45 -42.23
C PRO A 381 -5.12 8.32 -41.64
N GLY A 382 -4.55 7.12 -41.43
CA GLY A 382 -5.25 5.99 -40.81
C GLY A 382 -5.74 6.30 -39.39
N ALA A 383 -4.93 6.99 -38.58
CA ALA A 383 -5.32 7.41 -37.24
C ALA A 383 -6.45 8.46 -37.26
N ARG A 384 -6.40 9.40 -38.21
CA ARG A 384 -7.50 10.35 -38.44
C ARG A 384 -8.79 9.67 -38.87
N SER A 385 -8.71 8.66 -39.75
CA SER A 385 -9.86 7.89 -40.20
C SER A 385 -10.47 7.07 -39.07
N ALA A 386 -9.65 6.45 -38.22
CA ALA A 386 -10.15 5.72 -37.05
C ALA A 386 -10.84 6.64 -36.04
N LEU A 387 -10.26 7.81 -35.71
CA LEU A 387 -10.95 8.81 -34.89
C LEU A 387 -12.25 9.31 -35.52
N ALA A 388 -12.26 9.40 -36.84
CA ALA A 388 -13.42 9.84 -37.58
C ALA A 388 -14.58 8.84 -37.55
N GLU A 389 -14.29 7.55 -37.52
CA GLU A 389 -15.25 6.45 -37.32
C GLU A 389 -15.80 6.43 -35.89
N LEU A 390 -14.99 6.81 -34.89
CA LEU A 390 -15.45 7.04 -33.51
C LEU A 390 -16.24 8.34 -33.31
N GLY A 391 -16.59 9.06 -34.39
CA GLY A 391 -17.30 10.35 -34.32
C GLY A 391 -16.43 11.55 -33.92
N LEU A 392 -15.12 11.37 -33.69
CA LEU A 392 -14.20 12.39 -33.19
C LEU A 392 -13.52 13.21 -34.31
N ARG A 393 -14.21 13.41 -35.45
CA ARG A 393 -13.69 14.17 -36.61
C ARG A 393 -13.33 15.61 -36.27
N ARG A 394 -14.09 16.22 -35.36
CA ARG A 394 -13.98 17.63 -34.97
C ARG A 394 -14.20 17.74 -33.46
N VAL A 395 -13.11 17.79 -32.71
CA VAL A 395 -13.13 18.17 -31.30
C VAL A 395 -12.73 19.65 -31.18
N PRO A 396 -13.41 20.47 -30.36
CA PRO A 396 -13.03 21.87 -30.15
C PRO A 396 -11.61 22.00 -29.53
N GLY A 397 -10.94 23.13 -29.81
CA GLY A 397 -9.69 23.49 -29.15
C GLY A 397 -8.46 22.64 -29.53
N ARG A 398 -7.57 22.39 -28.55
CA ARG A 398 -6.29 21.67 -28.74
C ARG A 398 -6.45 20.18 -29.04
N GLY A 399 -7.58 19.56 -28.66
CA GLY A 399 -7.89 18.16 -28.97
C GLY A 399 -8.28 17.90 -30.42
N ASN A 400 -8.28 18.91 -31.30
CA ASN A 400 -8.67 18.73 -32.70
C ASN A 400 -7.65 17.89 -33.49
N PRO A 401 -8.04 16.75 -34.10
CA PRO A 401 -7.12 15.90 -34.86
C PRO A 401 -6.34 16.63 -35.98
N ARG A 402 -6.94 17.68 -36.57
CA ARG A 402 -6.33 18.46 -37.67
C ARG A 402 -5.27 19.46 -37.18
N ARG A 403 -5.30 19.84 -35.90
CA ARG A 403 -4.36 20.78 -35.29
C ARG A 403 -3.15 20.08 -34.67
N HIS A 404 -3.17 18.75 -34.59
CA HIS A 404 -2.03 17.97 -34.08
C HIS A 404 -0.74 18.26 -34.85
N ARG A 405 0.36 18.33 -34.10
CA ARG A 405 1.72 18.50 -34.61
C ARG A 405 2.65 17.60 -33.79
N ALA A 406 3.27 16.64 -34.46
CA ALA A 406 4.16 15.69 -33.81
C ALA A 406 5.32 16.41 -33.11
N ARG A 407 5.68 15.99 -31.90
CA ARG A 407 6.81 16.54 -31.14
C ARG A 407 7.50 15.47 -30.32
N SER A 408 8.80 15.64 -30.13
CA SER A 408 9.58 14.77 -29.25
C SER A 408 9.22 15.01 -27.78
N VAL A 409 9.28 13.94 -27.01
CA VAL A 409 9.24 14.04 -25.55
C VAL A 409 10.52 14.73 -25.07
N THR A 410 10.38 15.63 -24.10
CA THR A 410 11.50 16.35 -23.50
C THR A 410 11.46 16.16 -21.98
N LEU A 411 12.62 16.35 -21.33
CA LEU A 411 12.70 16.30 -19.87
C LEU A 411 11.75 17.29 -19.20
N GLU A 412 11.60 18.49 -19.78
CA GLU A 412 10.64 19.50 -19.32
C GLU A 412 9.19 19.00 -19.40
N LEU A 413 8.79 18.39 -20.53
CA LEU A 413 7.46 17.79 -20.67
C LEU A 413 7.21 16.72 -19.61
N CYS A 414 8.20 15.85 -19.35
CA CYS A 414 8.11 14.85 -18.30
C CYS A 414 7.97 15.50 -16.91
N ARG A 415 8.70 16.58 -16.65
CA ARG A 415 8.70 17.28 -15.36
C ARG A 415 7.37 17.96 -15.05
N VAL A 416 6.79 18.67 -16.02
CA VAL A 416 5.55 19.44 -15.84
C VAL A 416 4.29 18.57 -15.92
N SER A 417 4.39 17.33 -16.38
CA SER A 417 3.25 16.41 -16.48
C SER A 417 2.92 15.81 -15.12
N SER A 418 1.64 15.82 -14.75
CA SER A 418 1.14 15.16 -13.54
C SER A 418 1.17 13.64 -13.69
N VAL A 419 0.90 13.14 -14.89
CA VAL A 419 1.00 11.71 -15.27
C VAL A 419 1.42 11.55 -16.72
N ILE A 420 2.16 10.48 -17.01
CA ILE A 420 2.64 10.10 -18.35
C ILE A 420 2.12 8.70 -18.68
N TYR A 421 1.34 8.57 -19.75
CA TYR A 421 0.81 7.30 -20.25
C TYR A 421 1.52 6.87 -21.53
N CYS A 422 2.29 5.80 -21.42
CA CYS A 422 3.04 5.18 -22.50
C CYS A 422 2.23 4.06 -23.18
N MET A 423 2.33 3.94 -24.50
CA MET A 423 1.56 2.91 -25.23
C MET A 423 2.05 1.48 -25.01
N THR A 424 3.33 1.31 -24.64
CA THR A 424 3.97 0.00 -24.46
C THR A 424 4.90 0.03 -23.26
N ARG A 425 5.30 -1.14 -22.75
CA ARG A 425 6.32 -1.25 -21.70
C ARG A 425 7.65 -0.64 -22.14
N ALA A 426 8.08 -0.94 -23.37
CA ALA A 426 9.31 -0.38 -23.92
C ALA A 426 9.29 1.16 -23.99
N HIS A 427 8.14 1.77 -24.28
CA HIS A 427 8.02 3.23 -24.23
C HIS A 427 8.16 3.76 -22.80
N ARG A 428 7.51 3.12 -21.82
CA ARG A 428 7.62 3.48 -20.40
C ARG A 428 9.08 3.44 -19.96
N ASP A 429 9.76 2.32 -20.21
CA ASP A 429 11.13 2.11 -19.73
C ASP A 429 12.09 3.13 -20.35
N ARG A 430 11.88 3.54 -21.62
CA ARG A 430 12.65 4.62 -22.25
C ARG A 430 12.36 6.01 -21.67
N VAL A 431 11.11 6.32 -21.35
CA VAL A 431 10.77 7.59 -20.67
C VAL A 431 11.42 7.65 -19.30
N ILE A 432 11.42 6.54 -18.54
CA ILE A 432 12.07 6.44 -17.23
C ILE A 432 13.57 6.61 -17.34
N ALA A 433 14.21 5.94 -18.32
CA ALA A 433 15.65 6.09 -18.54
C ALA A 433 16.04 7.54 -18.86
N MET A 434 15.18 8.28 -19.57
CA MET A 434 15.40 9.69 -19.92
C MET A 434 15.07 10.65 -18.77
N ALA A 435 14.05 10.36 -17.96
CA ALA A 435 13.58 11.19 -16.86
C ALA A 435 13.32 10.32 -15.61
N PRO A 436 14.37 9.88 -14.90
CA PRO A 436 14.22 9.01 -13.73
C PRO A 436 13.34 9.62 -12.64
N GLU A 437 13.32 10.95 -12.52
CA GLU A 437 12.46 11.67 -11.58
C GLU A 437 10.95 11.57 -11.88
N ALA A 438 10.56 11.04 -13.04
CA ALA A 438 9.17 10.87 -13.44
C ALA A 438 8.71 9.41 -13.39
N GLU A 439 9.52 8.48 -12.86
CA GLU A 439 9.22 7.05 -12.85
C GLU A 439 7.86 6.72 -12.21
N GLU A 440 7.60 7.26 -11.02
CA GLU A 440 6.37 6.99 -10.25
C GLU A 440 5.08 7.40 -10.99
N ARG A 441 5.19 8.35 -11.92
CA ARG A 441 4.07 8.89 -12.71
C ARG A 441 4.10 8.45 -14.17
N THR A 442 5.03 7.55 -14.55
CA THR A 442 5.13 7.01 -15.92
C THR A 442 4.55 5.61 -15.94
N LEU A 443 3.35 5.49 -16.52
CA LEU A 443 2.54 4.29 -16.53
C LEU A 443 2.26 3.83 -17.97
N ARG A 444 1.90 2.56 -18.14
CA ARG A 444 1.30 2.13 -19.42
C ARG A 444 -0.16 2.61 -19.50
N LEU A 445 -0.60 3.01 -20.69
CA LEU A 445 -1.99 3.42 -20.91
C LEU A 445 -2.94 2.27 -20.56
N ASP A 446 -2.73 1.09 -21.16
CA ASP A 446 -3.31 -0.17 -20.69
C ASP A 446 -2.34 -0.84 -19.69
N PRO A 447 -2.75 -1.05 -18.43
CA PRO A 447 -1.88 -1.70 -17.44
C PRO A 447 -1.58 -3.17 -17.74
N ASN A 448 -2.39 -3.85 -18.56
CA ASN A 448 -2.29 -5.29 -18.81
C ASN A 448 -1.58 -5.61 -20.13
N HIS A 449 -1.83 -4.82 -21.18
CA HIS A 449 -1.33 -5.11 -22.53
C HIS A 449 -0.62 -3.92 -23.15
N ASP A 450 0.32 -4.19 -24.04
CA ASP A 450 0.92 -3.17 -24.89
C ASP A 450 -0.04 -2.85 -26.05
N ILE A 451 -0.22 -1.57 -26.37
CA ILE A 451 -1.08 -1.13 -27.47
C ILE A 451 -0.32 -1.30 -28.79
N PRO A 452 -0.77 -2.22 -29.68
CA PRO A 452 -0.07 -2.54 -30.92
C PRO A 452 0.12 -1.31 -31.81
N ASP A 453 1.21 -1.25 -32.56
CA ASP A 453 1.46 -0.15 -33.49
C ASP A 453 0.70 -0.34 -34.80
N PRO A 454 -0.23 0.56 -35.17
CA PRO A 454 -0.97 0.44 -36.42
C PRO A 454 -0.22 1.04 -37.63
N GLU A 455 0.96 1.62 -37.44
CA GLU A 455 1.69 2.28 -38.54
C GLU A 455 1.97 1.32 -39.71
N GLY A 456 1.65 1.75 -40.94
CA GLY A 456 1.76 0.92 -42.15
C GLY A 456 0.74 -0.21 -42.30
N GLN A 457 -0.17 -0.41 -41.34
CA GLN A 457 -1.15 -1.49 -41.34
C GLN A 457 -2.46 -1.13 -42.07
N PRO A 458 -3.35 -2.09 -42.37
CA PRO A 458 -4.67 -1.82 -42.94
C PRO A 458 -5.56 -0.95 -42.04
N PRO A 459 -6.59 -0.26 -42.58
CA PRO A 459 -7.48 0.62 -41.81
C PRO A 459 -8.09 -0.03 -40.56
N GLU A 460 -8.41 -1.31 -40.64
CA GLU A 460 -8.95 -2.10 -39.52
C GLU A 460 -8.03 -2.11 -38.29
N ALA A 461 -6.70 -2.13 -38.51
CA ALA A 461 -5.74 -2.10 -37.41
C ALA A 461 -5.76 -0.75 -36.68
N TYR A 462 -5.97 0.36 -37.40
CA TYR A 462 -6.13 1.67 -36.79
C TYR A 462 -7.42 1.78 -35.99
N ARG A 463 -8.54 1.23 -36.50
CA ARG A 463 -9.83 1.18 -35.77
C ARG A 463 -9.69 0.44 -34.45
N ARG A 464 -9.21 -0.80 -34.49
CA ARG A 464 -8.99 -1.61 -33.27
C ARG A 464 -8.05 -0.92 -32.28
N CYS A 465 -7.01 -0.25 -32.78
CA CYS A 465 -6.09 0.53 -31.95
C CYS A 465 -6.80 1.69 -31.25
N ALA A 466 -7.63 2.45 -31.97
CA ALA A 466 -8.40 3.56 -31.42
C ALA A 466 -9.44 3.10 -30.38
N GLU A 467 -10.15 1.99 -30.62
CA GLU A 467 -11.09 1.40 -29.67
C GLU A 467 -10.39 0.87 -28.40
N HIS A 468 -9.21 0.29 -28.54
CA HIS A 468 -8.37 -0.11 -27.40
C HIS A 468 -7.97 1.12 -26.58
N ILE A 469 -7.45 2.15 -27.24
CA ILE A 469 -7.08 3.43 -26.60
C ILE A 469 -8.29 4.03 -25.88
N GLN A 470 -9.48 4.05 -26.49
CA GLN A 470 -10.69 4.62 -25.89
C GLN A 470 -11.08 3.89 -24.60
N ARG A 471 -11.11 2.55 -24.62
CA ARG A 471 -11.40 1.77 -23.41
C ARG A 471 -10.36 2.03 -22.32
N SER A 472 -9.08 2.09 -22.66
CA SER A 472 -8.01 2.37 -21.70
C SER A 472 -8.09 3.79 -21.14
N VAL A 473 -8.36 4.80 -21.98
CA VAL A 473 -8.52 6.20 -21.57
C VAL A 473 -9.69 6.35 -20.61
N ARG A 474 -10.85 5.74 -20.89
CA ARG A 474 -12.00 5.74 -19.96
C ARG A 474 -11.61 5.21 -18.58
N GLY A 475 -10.95 4.06 -18.54
CA GLY A 475 -10.46 3.48 -17.28
C GLY A 475 -9.53 4.43 -16.52
N ARG A 476 -8.60 5.07 -17.20
CA ARG A 476 -7.67 6.04 -16.59
C ARG A 476 -8.36 7.32 -16.11
N LEU A 477 -9.34 7.84 -16.86
CA LEU A 477 -10.08 9.03 -16.43
C LEU A 477 -10.89 8.76 -15.16
N CYS A 478 -11.50 7.58 -15.02
CA CYS A 478 -12.18 7.19 -13.77
C CYS A 478 -11.20 7.15 -12.58
N GLU A 479 -10.04 6.51 -12.72
CA GLU A 479 -8.99 6.47 -11.69
C GLU A 479 -8.50 7.88 -11.31
N LEU A 480 -8.39 8.77 -12.30
CA LEU A 480 -7.95 10.16 -12.10
C LEU A 480 -9.04 11.03 -11.44
N ALA A 481 -10.32 10.83 -11.78
CA ALA A 481 -11.43 11.55 -11.16
C ALA A 481 -11.59 11.17 -9.67
N GLU A 482 -11.44 9.89 -9.33
CA GLU A 482 -11.46 9.41 -7.94
C GLU A 482 -10.27 9.94 -7.12
N SER A 483 -9.11 10.13 -7.74
CA SER A 483 -7.90 10.61 -7.06
C SER A 483 -7.78 12.13 -6.97
N SER A 484 -8.47 12.88 -7.84
CA SER A 484 -8.50 14.35 -7.85
C SER A 484 -9.65 14.96 -7.04
N GLY A 485 -10.61 14.16 -6.58
CA GLY A 485 -11.78 14.65 -5.84
C GLY A 485 -12.81 15.38 -6.70
N ALA A 486 -12.72 15.27 -8.04
CA ALA A 486 -13.62 15.92 -8.99
C ALA A 486 -15.01 15.26 -9.07
N CYS A 487 -15.18 14.06 -8.50
CA CYS A 487 -16.50 13.41 -8.39
C CYS A 487 -17.21 13.90 -7.12
N GLY A 488 -17.70 15.13 -7.16
CA GLY A 488 -18.40 15.78 -6.06
C GLY A 488 -19.40 16.80 -6.59
N THR A 489 -20.40 16.33 -7.33
CA THR A 489 -21.75 16.92 -7.51
C THR A 489 -22.49 16.07 -8.55
N THR A 490 -23.37 15.20 -8.09
CA THR A 490 -24.47 14.71 -8.92
C THR A 490 -25.33 15.91 -9.31
N PRO A 491 -25.70 16.11 -10.59
CA PRO A 491 -26.75 17.06 -10.94
C PRO A 491 -28.05 16.55 -10.31
N GLY A 492 -28.68 17.40 -9.51
CA GLY A 492 -29.99 17.13 -8.93
C GLY A 492 -31.00 16.76 -10.01
N GLN A 493 -31.78 15.72 -9.73
CA GLN A 493 -33.06 15.50 -10.38
C GLN A 493 -33.91 16.76 -10.18
N GLY A 494 -34.25 17.39 -11.30
CA GLY A 494 -35.32 18.37 -11.43
C GLY A 494 -36.26 17.86 -12.51
#